data_AF-A0A7V9BWB1-F1
#
_entry.id   AF-A0A7V9BWB1-F1
#
_cell.length_a   1.000
_cell.length_b   1.000
_cell.length_c   1.000
_cell.angle_alpha   90.00
_cell.angle_beta   90.00
_cell.angle_gamma   90.00
#
_symmetry.space_group_name_H-M   'P 1'
#
loop_
_entity.id
_entity.type
_entity.pdbx_description
1 polymer ?
#
loop_
_entity_poly.entity_id
_entity_poly.type
_entity_poly.pdbx_seq_one_letter_code
_entity_poly.pdbx_strand_id
1 'polypeptide(L)'
;MPVLPEEITTATFRRRLWRGYRPAEVTTFLARVATDYTGAIDSLARVATRTPEEIDQARRQAHTETTTAREHAEQAAAAILKQAEALRAQAQADADAARGRIEAADIRARQLEDAARQRWEALRTETEQRWDRIHAADRRLDDRVRQLEGALAALRSRAALLDQITEVETLMATIRAEARPDWNPTDNPAPTPAPGN
;
A
#
# COMPACT_ATOMS: atom_id res chain seq x y z
N MET A 1 67.72 51.59 4.31
CA MET A 1 66.97 52.84 4.52
C MET A 1 65.53 52.59 4.13
N PRO A 2 64.55 53.05 4.91
CA PRO A 2 63.14 52.96 4.52
C PRO A 2 62.89 53.84 3.29
N VAL A 3 62.07 53.34 2.35
CA VAL A 3 61.69 54.05 1.12
C VAL A 3 60.55 55.01 1.46
N LEU A 4 60.65 56.27 1.06
CA LEU A 4 59.59 57.25 1.30
C LEU A 4 58.44 57.09 0.28
N PRO A 5 57.19 57.40 0.65
CA PRO A 5 56.06 57.35 -0.30
C PRO A 5 56.31 58.16 -1.59
N GLU A 6 57.05 59.27 -1.47
CA GLU A 6 57.48 60.13 -2.57
C GLU A 6 58.45 59.41 -3.52
N GLU A 7 59.32 58.54 -2.99
CA GLU A 7 60.27 57.74 -3.78
C GLU A 7 59.57 56.58 -4.51
N ILE A 8 58.47 56.04 -3.96
CA ILE A 8 57.67 54.98 -4.58
C ILE A 8 56.94 55.49 -5.83
N THR A 9 56.38 56.69 -5.74
CA THR A 9 55.62 57.30 -6.84
C THR A 9 56.51 57.88 -7.95
N THR A 10 57.75 58.25 -7.61
CA THR A 10 58.74 58.81 -8.56
C THR A 10 59.70 57.76 -9.13
N ALA A 11 59.57 56.49 -8.73
CA ALA A 11 60.43 55.41 -9.19
C ALA A 11 60.37 55.23 -10.71
N THR A 12 61.54 55.26 -11.36
CA THR A 12 61.67 55.04 -12.81
C THR A 12 62.11 53.62 -13.12
N PHE A 13 61.38 52.94 -14.00
CA PHE A 13 61.68 51.57 -14.41
C PHE A 13 62.22 51.55 -15.83
N ARG A 14 63.35 50.87 -16.06
CA ARG A 14 63.89 50.66 -17.41
C ARG A 14 62.93 49.78 -18.21
N ARG A 15 62.45 50.28 -19.35
CA ARG A 15 61.60 49.52 -20.27
C ARG A 15 62.44 48.46 -21.00
N ARG A 16 62.12 47.19 -20.84
CA ARG A 16 62.60 46.12 -21.73
C ARG A 16 61.64 46.01 -22.91
N LEU A 17 62.16 46.11 -24.13
CA LEU A 17 61.38 46.29 -25.36
C LEU A 17 60.42 45.13 -25.74
N TRP A 18 60.50 43.95 -25.11
CA TRP A 18 59.81 42.76 -25.65
C TRP A 18 58.81 42.05 -24.71
N ARG A 19 58.84 42.26 -23.39
CA ARG A 19 57.82 41.77 -22.43
C ARG A 19 57.89 42.59 -21.13
N GLY A 20 56.74 43.01 -20.60
CA GLY A 20 56.66 43.73 -19.32
C GLY A 20 55.24 44.12 -18.92
N TYR A 21 55.08 44.55 -17.67
CA TYR A 21 53.83 45.09 -17.15
C TYR A 21 53.45 46.39 -17.87
N ARG A 22 52.14 46.62 -18.02
CA ARG A 22 51.63 47.84 -18.66
C ARG A 22 51.97 49.05 -17.77
N PRO A 23 52.62 50.10 -18.30
CA PRO A 23 53.07 51.23 -17.50
C PRO A 23 51.96 51.90 -16.68
N ALA A 24 50.76 52.07 -17.26
CA ALA A 24 49.63 52.69 -16.57
C ALA A 24 49.16 51.87 -15.35
N GLU A 25 49.09 50.54 -15.48
CA GLU A 25 48.71 49.64 -14.38
C GLU A 25 49.75 49.67 -13.25
N VAL A 26 51.05 49.72 -13.60
CA VAL A 26 52.14 49.86 -12.62
C VAL A 26 52.05 51.20 -11.88
N THR A 27 51.80 52.31 -12.59
CA THR A 27 51.65 53.63 -11.96
C THR A 27 50.46 53.68 -11.01
N THR A 28 49.30 53.14 -11.39
CA THR A 28 48.12 53.07 -10.51
C THR A 28 48.38 52.23 -9.26
N PHE A 29 49.07 51.10 -9.43
CA PHE A 29 49.46 50.26 -8.30
C PHE A 29 50.41 50.98 -7.34
N LEU A 30 51.45 51.63 -7.86
CA LEU A 30 52.43 52.36 -7.04
C LEU A 30 51.80 53.54 -6.31
N ALA A 31 50.83 54.23 -6.92
CA ALA A 31 50.07 55.28 -6.24
C ALA A 31 49.28 54.73 -5.04
N ARG A 32 48.62 53.58 -5.20
CA ARG A 32 47.90 52.92 -4.09
C ARG A 32 48.85 52.48 -2.98
N VAL A 33 49.97 51.87 -3.35
CA VAL A 33 51.01 51.46 -2.38
C VAL A 33 51.53 52.67 -1.62
N ALA A 34 51.80 53.79 -2.30
CA ALA A 34 52.25 55.01 -1.63
C ALA A 34 51.21 55.56 -0.66
N THR A 35 49.92 55.57 -1.02
CA THR A 35 48.84 55.96 -0.09
C THR A 35 48.78 55.05 1.12
N ASP A 36 48.84 53.73 0.93
CA ASP A 36 48.83 52.75 2.02
C ASP A 36 50.06 52.95 2.94
N TYR A 37 51.23 53.23 2.36
CA TYR A 37 52.47 53.46 3.09
C TYR A 37 52.44 54.76 3.90
N THR A 38 51.91 55.85 3.34
CA THR A 38 51.70 57.11 4.08
C THR A 38 50.77 56.90 5.26
N GLY A 39 49.64 56.19 5.05
CA GLY A 39 48.72 55.85 6.13
C GLY A 39 49.38 55.02 7.24
N ALA A 40 50.26 54.09 6.88
CA ALA A 40 51.03 53.30 7.84
C ALA A 40 52.01 54.18 8.65
N ILE A 41 52.75 55.08 7.98
CA ILE A 41 53.67 56.03 8.63
C ILE A 41 52.91 56.95 9.59
N ASP A 42 51.77 57.50 9.18
CA ASP A 42 50.94 58.36 10.03
C ASP A 42 50.39 57.61 11.25
N SER A 43 50.10 56.31 11.11
CA SER A 43 49.67 55.48 12.23
C SER A 43 50.83 55.21 13.20
N LEU A 44 52.03 54.92 12.68
CA LEU A 44 53.26 54.74 13.46
C LEU A 44 53.63 56.02 14.21
N ALA A 45 53.54 57.18 13.54
CA ALA A 45 53.80 58.48 14.15
C ALA A 45 52.81 58.75 15.31
N ARG A 46 51.51 58.48 15.11
CA ARG A 46 50.50 58.59 16.17
C ARG A 46 50.77 57.65 17.35
N VAL A 47 51.27 56.45 17.10
CA VAL A 47 51.66 55.51 18.16
C VAL A 47 52.91 55.99 18.90
N ALA A 48 53.89 56.56 18.18
CA ALA A 48 55.13 57.07 18.77
C ALA A 48 54.92 58.32 19.64
N THR A 49 53.87 59.11 19.37
CA THR A 49 53.52 60.30 20.17
C THR A 49 52.63 60.00 21.38
N ARG A 50 52.18 58.75 21.58
CA ARG A 50 51.32 58.43 22.71
C ARG A 50 52.06 58.58 24.04
N THR A 51 51.37 59.13 25.02
CA THR A 51 51.89 59.16 26.39
C THR A 51 51.84 57.74 26.99
N PRO A 52 52.69 57.42 27.98
CA PRO A 52 52.61 56.15 28.70
C PRO A 52 51.20 55.87 29.28
N GLU A 53 50.51 56.92 29.72
CA GLU A 53 49.15 56.85 30.26
C GLU A 53 48.12 56.41 29.21
N GLU A 54 48.22 56.92 27.98
CA GLU A 54 47.36 56.52 26.86
C GLU A 54 47.60 55.06 26.45
N ILE A 55 48.86 54.60 26.51
CA ILE A 55 49.21 53.20 26.24
C ILE A 55 48.58 52.28 27.29
N ASP A 56 48.66 52.63 28.57
CA ASP A 56 48.08 51.83 29.66
C ASP A 56 46.55 51.88 29.65
N GLN A 57 45.95 53.01 29.28
CA GLN A 57 44.50 53.09 29.05
C GLN A 57 44.07 52.18 27.91
N ALA A 58 44.76 52.22 26.76
CA ALA A 58 44.47 51.35 25.63
C ALA A 58 44.63 49.86 25.99
N ARG A 59 45.65 49.51 26.79
CA ARG A 59 45.84 48.13 27.29
C ARG A 59 44.71 47.69 28.20
N ARG A 60 44.28 48.55 29.15
CA ARG A 60 43.16 48.24 30.04
C ARG A 60 41.87 48.07 29.25
N GLN A 61 41.60 48.95 28.29
CA GLN A 61 40.43 48.85 27.43
C GLN A 61 40.46 47.56 26.60
N ALA A 62 41.57 47.27 25.93
CA ALA A 62 41.73 46.02 25.18
C ALA A 62 41.56 44.79 26.07
N HIS A 63 42.08 44.82 27.31
CA HIS A 63 41.89 43.72 28.25
C HIS A 63 40.41 43.54 28.60
N THR A 64 39.70 44.61 28.96
CA THR A 64 38.27 44.57 29.25
C THR A 64 37.44 44.08 28.05
N GLU A 65 37.77 44.53 26.84
CA GLU A 65 37.11 44.07 25.61
C GLU A 65 37.38 42.57 25.36
N THR A 66 38.61 42.09 25.59
CA THR A 66 38.90 40.66 25.46
C THR A 66 38.20 39.80 26.52
N THR A 67 38.07 40.29 27.76
CA THR A 67 37.36 39.56 28.81
C THR A 67 35.86 39.51 28.52
N THR A 68 35.24 40.61 28.10
CA THR A 68 33.80 40.62 27.75
C THR A 68 33.53 39.78 26.50
N ALA A 69 34.39 39.84 25.47
CA ALA A 69 34.27 38.98 24.30
C ALA A 69 34.37 37.50 24.66
N ARG A 70 35.28 37.15 25.58
CA ARG A 70 35.42 35.78 26.10
C ARG A 70 34.17 35.32 26.85
N GLU A 71 33.67 36.13 27.78
CA GLU A 71 32.45 35.82 28.54
C GLU A 71 31.24 35.64 27.61
N HIS A 72 31.09 36.51 26.61
CA HIS A 72 30.04 36.37 25.59
C HIS A 72 30.20 35.09 24.77
N ALA A 73 31.42 34.72 24.37
CA ALA A 73 31.68 33.49 23.64
C ALA A 73 31.36 32.24 24.49
N GLU A 74 31.73 32.25 25.78
CA GLU A 74 31.43 31.17 26.73
C GLU A 74 29.91 31.03 26.95
N GLN A 75 29.20 32.15 27.12
CA GLN A 75 27.73 32.15 27.25
C GLN A 75 27.05 31.65 25.97
N ALA A 76 27.52 32.07 24.79
CA ALA A 76 26.98 31.61 23.51
C ALA A 76 27.23 30.11 23.31
N ALA A 77 28.43 29.62 23.64
CA ALA A 77 28.76 28.20 23.59
C ALA A 77 27.85 27.37 24.52
N ALA A 78 27.65 27.83 25.76
CA ALA A 78 26.75 27.17 26.71
C ALA A 78 25.30 27.16 26.20
N ALA A 79 24.82 28.26 25.61
CA ALA A 79 23.48 28.33 25.04
C ALA A 79 23.30 27.35 23.86
N ILE A 80 24.28 27.28 22.95
CA ILE A 80 24.26 26.34 21.81
C ILE A 80 24.27 24.89 22.30
N LEU A 81 25.09 24.56 23.31
CA LEU A 81 25.11 23.21 23.89
C LEU A 81 23.75 22.83 24.49
N LYS A 82 23.13 23.73 25.26
CA LYS A 82 21.79 23.51 25.82
C LYS A 82 20.73 23.32 24.73
N GLN A 83 20.79 24.10 23.66
CA GLN A 83 19.88 23.95 22.52
C GLN A 83 20.10 22.61 21.80
N ALA A 84 21.36 22.20 21.61
CA ALA A 84 21.69 20.92 20.98
C ALA A 84 21.20 19.73 21.83
N GLU A 85 21.33 19.79 23.15
CA GLU A 85 20.78 18.79 24.07
C GLU A 85 19.26 18.71 24.00
N ALA A 86 18.58 19.87 24.00
CA ALA A 86 17.12 19.92 23.86
C ALA A 86 16.64 19.32 22.52
N LEU A 87 17.34 19.65 21.41
CA LEU A 87 17.03 19.08 20.10
C LEU A 87 17.27 17.56 20.05
N ARG A 88 18.33 17.06 20.69
CA ARG A 88 18.57 15.61 20.81
C ARG A 88 17.48 14.91 21.62
N ALA A 89 17.07 15.49 22.74
CA ALA A 89 15.99 14.95 23.56
C ALA A 89 14.67 14.91 22.79
N GLN A 90 14.35 15.98 22.05
CA GLN A 90 13.17 16.05 21.19
C GLN A 90 13.21 15.00 20.08
N ALA A 91 14.34 14.91 19.35
CA ALA A 91 14.50 13.93 18.28
C ALA A 91 14.38 12.49 18.80
N GLN A 92 14.88 12.21 20.00
CA GLN A 92 14.74 10.91 20.65
C GLN A 92 13.27 10.61 20.98
N ALA A 93 12.55 11.56 21.58
CA ALA A 93 11.14 11.41 21.88
C ALA A 93 10.29 11.19 20.61
N ASP A 94 10.59 11.92 19.53
CA ASP A 94 9.92 11.77 18.24
C ASP A 94 10.21 10.40 17.60
N ALA A 95 11.45 9.90 17.71
CA ALA A 95 11.82 8.56 17.26
C ALA A 95 11.07 7.47 18.02
N ASP A 96 10.95 7.58 19.34
CA ASP A 96 10.23 6.62 20.16
C ASP A 96 8.72 6.67 19.90
N ALA A 97 8.15 7.87 19.70
CA ALA A 97 6.76 8.02 19.26
C ALA A 97 6.52 7.43 17.86
N ALA A 98 7.48 7.55 16.94
CA ALA A 98 7.40 6.92 15.62
C ALA A 98 7.45 5.40 15.72
N ARG A 99 8.34 4.83 16.55
CA ARG A 99 8.40 3.38 16.81
C ARG A 99 7.09 2.85 17.37
N GLY A 100 6.53 3.53 18.38
CA GLY A 100 5.23 3.15 18.95
C GLY A 100 4.09 3.17 17.93
N ARG A 101 4.10 4.13 16.99
CA ARG A 101 3.11 4.17 15.89
C ARG A 101 3.27 3.00 14.91
N ILE A 102 4.50 2.61 14.59
CA ILE A 102 4.77 1.47 13.71
C ILE A 102 4.32 0.17 14.38
N GLU A 103 4.68 -0.06 15.64
CA GLU A 103 4.26 -1.24 16.40
C GLU A 103 2.73 -1.34 16.51
N ALA A 104 2.05 -0.23 16.78
CA ALA A 104 0.59 -0.19 16.81
C ALA A 104 -0.05 -0.49 15.45
N ALA A 105 0.56 -0.04 14.35
CA ALA A 105 0.12 -0.35 12.99
C ALA A 105 0.31 -1.84 12.67
N ASP A 106 1.44 -2.43 13.05
CA ASP A 106 1.73 -3.86 12.86
C ASP A 106 0.74 -4.75 13.62
N ILE A 107 0.42 -4.40 14.87
CA ILE A 107 -0.60 -5.10 15.67
C ILE A 107 -1.95 -5.05 14.96
N ARG A 108 -2.37 -3.87 14.47
CA ARG A 108 -3.64 -3.72 13.74
C ARG A 108 -3.64 -4.51 12.43
N ALA A 109 -2.53 -4.53 11.70
CA ALA A 109 -2.41 -5.31 10.47
C ALA A 109 -2.61 -6.81 10.75
N ARG A 110 -1.93 -7.35 11.78
CA ARG A 110 -2.10 -8.76 12.19
C ARG A 110 -3.54 -9.07 12.61
N GLN A 111 -4.18 -8.17 13.37
CA GLN A 111 -5.59 -8.34 13.75
C GLN A 111 -6.52 -8.40 12.53
N LEU A 112 -6.28 -7.57 11.51
CA LEU A 112 -7.06 -7.59 10.28
C LEU A 112 -6.81 -8.87 9.46
N GLU A 113 -5.56 -9.34 9.39
CA GLU A 113 -5.20 -10.61 8.75
C GLU A 113 -5.88 -11.80 9.42
N ASP A 114 -5.82 -11.88 10.75
CA ASP A 114 -6.47 -12.94 11.53
C ASP A 114 -7.99 -12.90 11.35
N ALA A 115 -8.60 -11.72 11.40
CA ALA A 115 -10.04 -11.55 11.16
C ALA A 115 -10.44 -11.96 9.74
N ALA A 116 -9.61 -11.63 8.72
CA ALA A 116 -9.84 -12.05 7.35
C ALA A 116 -9.72 -13.56 7.19
N ARG A 117 -8.72 -14.19 7.82
CA ARG A 117 -8.55 -15.66 7.83
C ARG A 117 -9.76 -16.35 8.45
N GLN A 118 -10.21 -15.88 9.62
CA GLN A 118 -11.40 -16.42 10.29
C GLN A 118 -12.66 -16.31 9.42
N ARG A 119 -12.87 -15.15 8.77
CA ARG A 119 -14.01 -14.96 7.84
C ARG A 119 -13.93 -15.89 6.65
N TRP A 120 -12.74 -16.11 6.09
CA TRP A 120 -12.54 -17.02 4.98
C TRP A 120 -12.81 -18.47 5.38
N GLU A 121 -12.32 -18.92 6.54
CA GLU A 121 -12.58 -20.25 7.08
C GLU A 121 -14.07 -20.49 7.35
N ALA A 122 -14.77 -19.48 7.89
CA ALA A 122 -16.21 -19.53 8.08
C ALA A 122 -16.98 -19.67 6.75
N LEU A 123 -16.64 -18.85 5.75
CA LEU A 123 -17.26 -18.91 4.42
C LEU A 123 -16.99 -20.26 3.73
N ARG A 124 -15.77 -20.78 3.87
CA ARG A 124 -15.40 -22.10 3.36
C ARG A 124 -16.25 -23.19 4.00
N THR A 125 -16.34 -23.19 5.33
CA THR A 125 -17.16 -24.16 6.08
C THR A 125 -18.63 -24.09 5.66
N GLU A 126 -19.18 -22.88 5.50
CA GLU A 126 -20.55 -22.69 5.02
C GLU A 126 -20.76 -23.25 3.60
N THR A 127 -19.78 -23.02 2.72
CA THR A 127 -19.82 -23.51 1.34
C THR A 127 -19.77 -25.03 1.28
N GLU A 128 -18.89 -25.65 2.08
CA GLU A 128 -18.81 -27.11 2.24
C GLU A 128 -20.15 -27.69 2.75
N GLN A 129 -20.76 -27.07 3.77
CA GLN A 129 -22.08 -27.49 4.27
C GLN A 129 -23.21 -27.32 3.25
N ARG A 130 -23.17 -26.27 2.41
CA ARG A 130 -24.14 -26.09 1.31
C ARG A 130 -23.97 -27.18 0.27
N TRP A 131 -22.73 -27.49 -0.09
CA TRP A 131 -22.38 -28.55 -1.04
C TRP A 131 -22.86 -29.93 -0.57
N ASP A 132 -22.61 -30.26 0.70
CA ASP A 132 -23.07 -31.52 1.31
C ASP A 132 -24.60 -31.64 1.29
N ARG A 133 -25.32 -30.54 1.56
CA ARG A 133 -26.79 -30.51 1.49
C ARG A 133 -27.30 -30.74 0.07
N ILE A 134 -26.66 -30.15 -0.94
CA ILE A 134 -27.01 -30.37 -2.35
C ILE A 134 -26.80 -31.84 -2.71
N HIS A 135 -25.65 -32.43 -2.38
CA HIS A 135 -25.40 -33.85 -2.63
C HIS A 135 -26.32 -34.80 -1.86
N ALA A 136 -26.74 -34.43 -0.64
CA ALA A 136 -27.74 -35.20 0.08
C ALA A 136 -29.12 -35.13 -0.60
N ALA A 137 -29.50 -33.97 -1.14
CA ALA A 137 -30.74 -33.81 -1.89
C ALA A 137 -30.71 -34.58 -3.22
N ASP A 138 -29.59 -34.53 -3.94
CA ASP A 138 -29.35 -35.23 -5.20
C ASP A 138 -29.51 -36.75 -5.02
N ARG A 139 -28.84 -37.33 -4.02
CA ARG A 139 -29.01 -38.76 -3.67
C ARG A 139 -30.46 -39.15 -3.37
N ARG A 140 -31.21 -38.29 -2.66
CA ARG A 140 -32.63 -38.54 -2.38
C ARG A 140 -33.49 -38.49 -3.65
N LEU A 141 -33.15 -37.64 -4.62
CA LEU A 141 -33.83 -37.59 -5.91
C LEU A 141 -33.52 -38.85 -6.71
N ASP A 142 -32.26 -39.28 -6.79
CA ASP A 142 -31.87 -40.54 -7.44
C ASP A 142 -32.62 -41.74 -6.85
N ASP A 143 -32.69 -41.83 -5.52
CA ASP A 143 -33.43 -42.90 -4.84
C ASP A 143 -34.92 -42.88 -5.20
N ARG A 144 -35.53 -41.68 -5.27
CA ARG A 144 -36.93 -41.53 -5.70
C ARG A 144 -37.13 -41.91 -7.17
N VAL A 145 -36.20 -41.54 -8.06
CA VAL A 145 -36.24 -41.93 -9.47
C VAL A 145 -36.20 -43.45 -9.58
N ARG A 146 -35.28 -44.12 -8.90
CA ARG A 146 -35.21 -45.59 -8.87
C ARG A 146 -36.48 -46.24 -8.33
N GLN A 147 -37.09 -45.66 -7.30
CA GLN A 147 -38.37 -46.14 -6.77
C GLN A 147 -39.51 -46.02 -7.79
N LEU A 148 -39.60 -44.89 -8.50
CA LEU A 148 -40.59 -44.67 -9.54
C LEU A 148 -40.38 -45.60 -10.74
N GLU A 149 -39.13 -45.80 -11.17
CA GLU A 149 -38.78 -46.76 -12.21
C GLU A 149 -39.18 -48.19 -11.82
N GLY A 150 -38.92 -48.60 -10.58
CA GLY A 150 -39.37 -49.89 -10.04
C GLY A 150 -40.89 -50.04 -10.02
N ALA A 151 -41.62 -49.00 -9.59
CA ALA A 151 -43.08 -49.00 -9.60
C ALA A 151 -43.65 -49.07 -11.03
N LEU A 152 -43.04 -48.34 -11.98
CA LEU A 152 -43.43 -48.36 -13.39
C LEU A 152 -43.18 -49.74 -14.02
N ALA A 153 -42.05 -50.37 -13.72
CA ALA A 153 -41.77 -51.73 -14.16
C ALA A 153 -42.80 -52.73 -13.62
N ALA A 154 -43.20 -52.61 -12.36
CA ALA A 154 -44.25 -53.43 -11.77
C ALA A 154 -45.61 -53.22 -12.44
N LEU A 155 -45.98 -51.96 -12.73
CA LEU A 155 -47.23 -51.65 -13.46
C LEU A 155 -47.22 -52.22 -14.88
N ARG A 156 -46.10 -52.11 -15.60
CA ARG A 156 -45.94 -52.72 -16.94
C ARG A 156 -46.05 -54.24 -16.89
N SER A 157 -45.43 -54.88 -15.91
CA SER A 157 -45.57 -56.33 -15.69
C SER A 157 -47.03 -56.71 -15.41
N ARG A 158 -47.76 -55.92 -14.62
CA ARG A 158 -49.18 -56.16 -14.35
C ARG A 158 -50.05 -55.96 -15.60
N ALA A 159 -49.77 -54.95 -16.41
CA ALA A 159 -50.46 -54.73 -17.67
C ALA A 159 -50.27 -55.92 -18.63
N ALA A 160 -49.03 -56.40 -18.79
CA ALA A 160 -48.74 -57.57 -19.60
C ALA A 160 -49.49 -58.85 -19.13
N LEU A 161 -49.65 -59.02 -17.81
CA LEU A 161 -50.48 -60.11 -17.27
C LEU A 161 -51.97 -59.95 -17.61
N LEU A 162 -52.50 -58.72 -17.58
CA LEU A 162 -53.89 -58.46 -17.97
C LEU A 162 -54.11 -58.70 -19.46
N ASP A 163 -53.14 -58.35 -20.30
CA ASP A 163 -53.18 -58.64 -21.75
C ASP A 163 -53.24 -60.16 -21.98
N GLN A 164 -52.40 -60.94 -21.28
CA GLN A 164 -52.44 -62.41 -21.34
C GLN A 164 -53.79 -62.99 -20.89
N ILE A 165 -54.41 -62.44 -19.83
CA ILE A 165 -55.75 -62.87 -19.39
C ILE A 165 -56.79 -62.59 -20.48
N THR A 166 -56.72 -61.43 -21.11
CA THR A 166 -57.63 -61.04 -22.20
C THR A 166 -57.48 -61.96 -23.42
N GLU A 167 -56.26 -62.36 -23.76
CA GLU A 167 -55.98 -63.35 -24.81
C GLU A 167 -56.60 -64.71 -24.46
N VAL A 168 -56.45 -65.18 -23.23
CA VAL A 168 -57.06 -66.44 -22.75
C VAL A 168 -58.59 -66.35 -22.78
N GLU A 169 -59.18 -65.25 -22.35
CA GLU A 169 -60.64 -65.02 -22.42
C GLU A 169 -61.15 -65.07 -23.86
N THR A 170 -60.42 -64.46 -24.80
CA THR A 170 -60.74 -64.47 -26.22
C THR A 170 -60.66 -65.89 -26.82
N LEU A 171 -59.62 -66.65 -26.45
CA LEU A 171 -59.45 -68.03 -26.86
C LEU A 171 -60.58 -68.92 -26.28
N MET A 172 -60.94 -68.74 -25.01
CA MET A 172 -62.08 -69.43 -24.39
C MET A 172 -63.40 -69.08 -25.07
N ALA A 173 -63.62 -67.82 -25.45
CA ALA A 173 -64.81 -67.40 -26.19
C ALA A 173 -64.89 -68.08 -27.56
N THR A 174 -63.75 -68.20 -28.26
CA THR A 174 -63.63 -68.90 -29.54
C THR A 174 -63.94 -70.39 -29.40
N ILE A 175 -63.34 -71.06 -28.40
CA ILE A 175 -63.64 -72.46 -28.08
C ILE A 175 -65.13 -72.65 -27.75
N ARG A 176 -65.75 -71.74 -26.98
CA ARG A 176 -67.19 -71.82 -26.69
C ARG A 176 -68.06 -71.64 -27.93
N ALA A 177 -67.63 -70.82 -28.88
CA ALA A 177 -68.33 -70.65 -30.15
C ALA A 177 -68.21 -71.91 -31.02
N GLU A 178 -67.02 -72.50 -31.12
CA GLU A 178 -66.79 -73.76 -31.86
C GLU A 178 -67.46 -74.98 -31.19
N ALA A 179 -67.49 -75.02 -29.86
CA ALA A 179 -68.12 -76.10 -29.08
C ALA A 179 -69.64 -75.98 -28.97
N ARG A 180 -70.26 -74.89 -29.46
CA ARG A 180 -71.70 -74.83 -29.71
C ARG A 180 -71.95 -75.45 -31.08
N PRO A 181 -72.46 -76.70 -31.18
CA PRO A 181 -72.90 -77.22 -32.46
C PRO A 181 -74.06 -76.34 -32.92
N ASP A 182 -74.16 -76.09 -34.23
CA ASP A 182 -75.23 -75.36 -34.90
C ASP A 182 -76.63 -75.82 -34.44
N TRP A 183 -77.11 -75.30 -33.31
CA TRP A 183 -78.51 -75.40 -32.93
C TRP A 183 -79.21 -74.28 -33.68
N ASN A 184 -79.49 -74.53 -34.95
CA ASN A 184 -80.30 -73.68 -35.80
C ASN A 184 -81.78 -73.85 -35.40
N PRO A 185 -82.43 -72.91 -34.67
CA PRO A 185 -83.84 -73.00 -34.37
C PRO A 185 -84.60 -72.19 -35.43
N THR A 186 -84.54 -72.61 -36.70
CA THR A 186 -85.33 -72.01 -37.79
C THR A 186 -86.49 -72.88 -38.25
N ASP A 187 -87.01 -73.77 -37.40
CA ASP A 187 -88.28 -74.46 -37.65
C ASP A 187 -89.16 -74.41 -36.40
N ASN A 188 -89.75 -73.24 -36.12
CA ASN A 188 -91.02 -73.24 -35.38
C ASN A 188 -91.90 -72.08 -35.89
N PRO A 189 -92.88 -72.35 -36.79
CA PRO A 189 -93.81 -71.34 -37.25
C PRO A 189 -94.63 -70.82 -36.07
N ALA A 190 -94.70 -69.50 -35.92
CA ALA A 190 -95.55 -68.85 -34.94
C ALA A 190 -97.02 -69.27 -35.14
N PRO A 191 -97.72 -69.78 -34.10
CA PRO A 191 -99.15 -69.93 -34.17
C PRO A 191 -99.82 -68.55 -34.20
N THR A 192 -100.70 -68.41 -35.19
CA THR A 192 -101.62 -67.31 -35.45
C THR A 192 -102.38 -66.90 -34.17
N PRO A 193 -102.51 -65.60 -33.85
CA PRO A 193 -103.37 -65.18 -32.75
C PRO A 193 -104.85 -65.40 -33.13
N ALA A 194 -105.55 -66.26 -32.38
CA ALA A 194 -106.99 -66.39 -32.47
C ALA A 194 -107.68 -65.27 -31.63
N PRO A 195 -108.72 -64.60 -32.16
CA PRO A 195 -109.50 -63.61 -31.44
C PRO A 195 -110.59 -64.28 -30.59
N GLY A 196 -110.89 -63.74 -29.40
CA GLY A 196 -112.01 -64.25 -28.61
C GLY A 196 -112.22 -63.59 -27.26
N ASN A 197 -112.98 -62.48 -27.31
CA ASN A 197 -113.79 -61.81 -26.27
C ASN A 197 -113.11 -61.10 -25.09
#